data_AF-A0A2E0UQB7-F1
#
_entry.id   AF-A0A2E0UQB7-F1
#
_cell.length_a   1.000
_cell.length_b   1.000
_cell.length_c   1.000
_cell.angle_alpha   90.00
_cell.angle_beta   90.00
_cell.angle_gamma   90.00
#
_symmetry.space_group_name_H-M   'P 1'
#
loop_
_entity.id
_entity.type
_entity.pdbx_description
1 polymer ?
#
loop_
_entity_poly.entity_id
_entity_poly.type
_entity_poly.pdbx_seq_one_letter_code
_entity_poly.pdbx_strand_id
1 'polypeptide(L)'
;MKNEFISQYAHTWRVFSALVNDFDNEAWLTTGRDATTPARLSFHILKATKFYIEDQSVTNFSSGKKFDMDSVQAKENELPSKDDILESIAYFSKKTKDWLTEIDYLATNETFPWAGKTKTGLVLFLLRHSVYHLGELSSLLNESKMGAVEDNYVKTLEGNL
;
A
#
# COMPACT_ATOMS: atom_id res chain seq x y z
N MET A 1 5.95 -12.76 17.85
CA MET A 1 4.74 -12.37 17.07
C MET A 1 4.78 -10.90 16.64
N LYS A 2 4.82 -9.91 17.55
CA LYS A 2 4.96 -8.49 17.20
C LYS A 2 6.12 -8.18 16.24
N ASN A 3 7.34 -8.65 16.54
CA ASN A 3 8.50 -8.43 15.67
C ASN A 3 8.33 -9.05 14.28
N GLU A 4 7.66 -10.20 14.19
CA GLU A 4 7.36 -10.84 12.89
C GLU A 4 6.43 -9.98 12.07
N PHE A 5 5.34 -9.45 12.65
CA PHE A 5 4.46 -8.53 11.93
C PHE A 5 5.20 -7.27 11.48
N ILE A 6 5.97 -6.65 12.36
CA ILE A 6 6.76 -5.46 12.00
C ILE A 6 7.70 -5.76 10.83
N SER A 7 8.39 -6.90 10.85
CA SER A 7 9.29 -7.32 9.77
C SER A 7 8.55 -7.54 8.44
N GLN A 8 7.43 -8.28 8.47
CA GLN A 8 6.61 -8.59 7.30
C GLN A 8 6.01 -7.32 6.66
N TYR A 9 5.49 -6.40 7.48
CA TYR A 9 4.99 -5.12 6.99
C TYR A 9 6.12 -4.25 6.43
N ALA A 10 7.28 -4.19 7.11
CA ALA A 10 8.41 -3.44 6.61
C ALA A 10 8.88 -3.95 5.24
N HIS A 11 8.89 -5.27 5.03
CA HIS A 11 9.18 -5.85 3.72
C HIS A 11 8.12 -5.49 2.69
N THR A 12 6.85 -5.63 3.04
CA THR A 12 5.71 -5.26 2.18
C THR A 12 5.80 -3.80 1.71
N TRP A 13 6.18 -2.86 2.59
CA TRP A 13 6.40 -1.46 2.22
C TRP A 13 7.58 -1.24 1.27
N ARG A 14 8.67 -2.00 1.43
CA ARG A 14 9.81 -1.96 0.49
C ARG A 14 9.41 -2.48 -0.89
N VAL A 15 8.69 -3.60 -0.95
CA VAL A 15 8.15 -4.15 -2.21
C VAL A 15 7.24 -3.13 -2.88
N PHE A 16 6.35 -2.49 -2.12
CA PHE A 16 5.46 -1.47 -2.67
C PHE A 16 6.23 -0.28 -3.25
N SER A 17 7.22 0.24 -2.52
CA SER A 17 8.08 1.32 -3.00
C SER A 17 8.82 0.94 -4.30
N ALA A 18 9.41 -0.26 -4.35
CA ALA A 18 10.12 -0.75 -5.53
C ALA A 18 9.19 -0.89 -6.75
N LEU A 19 8.00 -1.46 -6.57
CA LEU A 19 7.01 -1.58 -7.64
C LEU A 19 6.61 -0.21 -8.20
N VAL A 20 6.28 0.76 -7.32
CA VAL A 20 5.89 2.11 -7.74
C VAL A 20 7.02 2.80 -8.51
N ASN A 21 8.26 2.69 -8.02
CA ASN A 21 9.42 3.32 -8.64
C ASN A 21 9.70 2.77 -10.06
N ASP A 22 9.40 1.49 -10.30
CA ASP A 22 9.74 0.80 -11.54
C ASP A 22 8.78 1.08 -12.72
N PHE A 23 7.60 1.63 -12.46
CA PHE A 23 6.71 2.10 -13.54
C PHE A 23 7.29 3.36 -14.19
N ASP A 24 7.22 3.48 -15.52
CA ASP A 24 7.38 4.78 -16.18
C ASP A 24 6.12 5.66 -15.99
N ASN A 25 6.22 6.93 -16.38
CA ASN A 25 5.15 7.91 -16.15
C ASN A 25 3.90 7.65 -17.00
N GLU A 26 4.04 7.05 -18.18
CA GLU A 26 2.90 6.73 -19.04
C GLU A 26 2.17 5.52 -18.47
N ALA A 27 2.89 4.41 -18.27
CA ALA A 27 2.37 3.16 -17.71
C ALA A 27 1.70 3.35 -16.35
N TRP A 28 2.22 4.27 -15.52
CA TRP A 28 1.65 4.63 -14.21
C TRP A 28 0.15 4.98 -14.27
N LEU A 29 -0.26 5.65 -15.33
CA LEU A 29 -1.64 6.11 -15.51
C LEU A 29 -2.45 5.21 -16.45
N THR A 30 -1.80 4.58 -17.43
CA THR A 30 -2.50 3.96 -18.56
C THR A 30 -2.47 2.43 -18.59
N THR A 31 -1.54 1.78 -17.87
CA THR A 31 -1.50 0.30 -17.85
C THR A 31 -2.69 -0.26 -17.08
N GLY A 32 -3.31 -1.33 -17.59
CA GLY A 32 -4.50 -1.93 -17.02
C GLY A 32 -5.81 -1.39 -17.63
N ARG A 33 -6.90 -1.41 -16.86
CA ARG A 33 -8.24 -1.02 -17.33
C ARG A 33 -9.06 -0.34 -16.25
N ASP A 34 -9.80 0.70 -16.64
CA ASP A 34 -10.76 1.44 -15.82
C ASP A 34 -10.24 1.80 -14.41
N ALA A 35 -10.75 1.13 -13.38
CA ALA A 35 -10.41 1.37 -11.98
C ALA A 35 -9.08 0.71 -11.55
N THR A 36 -8.48 -0.11 -12.41
CA THR A 36 -7.31 -0.94 -12.13
C THR A 36 -6.10 -0.42 -12.92
N THR A 37 -5.63 0.78 -12.56
CA THR A 37 -4.36 1.34 -13.03
C THR A 37 -3.36 1.42 -11.86
N PRO A 38 -2.03 1.49 -12.12
CA PRO A 38 -1.03 1.54 -11.05
C PRO A 38 -1.27 2.69 -10.06
N ALA A 39 -1.62 3.88 -10.56
CA ALA A 39 -1.94 5.03 -9.72
C ALA A 39 -3.14 4.80 -8.80
N ARG A 40 -4.25 4.26 -9.33
CA ARG A 40 -5.47 4.00 -8.56
C ARG A 40 -5.24 2.91 -7.52
N LEU A 41 -4.57 1.83 -7.91
CA LEU A 41 -4.31 0.69 -7.03
C LEU A 41 -3.34 1.07 -5.91
N SER A 42 -2.27 1.81 -6.23
CA SER A 42 -1.33 2.32 -5.23
C SER A 42 -2.03 3.24 -4.24
N PHE A 43 -2.88 4.14 -4.75
CA PHE A 43 -3.68 5.00 -3.89
C PHE A 43 -4.66 4.20 -3.01
N HIS A 44 -5.31 3.17 -3.56
CA HIS A 44 -6.19 2.28 -2.82
C HIS A 44 -5.48 1.59 -1.65
N ILE A 45 -4.25 1.07 -1.86
CA ILE A 45 -3.44 0.44 -0.81
C ILE A 45 -3.20 1.41 0.35
N LEU A 46 -2.85 2.66 0.05
CA LEU A 46 -2.60 3.69 1.07
C LEU A 46 -3.89 4.07 1.82
N LYS A 47 -5.02 4.24 1.11
CA LYS A 47 -6.33 4.52 1.73
C LYS A 47 -6.78 3.37 2.64
N ALA A 48 -6.65 2.13 2.17
CA ALA A 48 -6.97 0.94 2.96
C ALA A 48 -6.10 0.89 4.22
N THR A 49 -4.79 1.16 4.09
CA THR A 49 -3.89 1.23 5.24
C THR A 49 -4.36 2.27 6.26
N LYS A 50 -4.56 3.53 5.83
CA LYS A 50 -5.05 4.61 6.71
C LYS A 50 -6.32 4.22 7.46
N PHE A 51 -7.27 3.64 6.73
CA PHE A 51 -8.56 3.21 7.25
C PHE A 51 -8.41 2.13 8.33
N TYR A 52 -7.67 1.06 8.05
CA TYR A 52 -7.55 -0.08 8.97
C TYR A 52 -6.65 0.17 10.18
N ILE A 53 -5.69 1.09 10.08
CA ILE A 53 -4.91 1.55 11.25
C ILE A 53 -5.63 2.67 12.04
N GLU A 54 -6.85 3.03 11.61
CA GLU A 54 -7.72 4.02 12.24
C GLU A 54 -7.07 5.42 12.36
N ASP A 55 -6.14 5.77 11.45
CA ASP A 55 -5.41 7.04 11.47
C ASP A 55 -6.30 8.22 11.05
N GLN A 56 -6.64 9.07 12.02
CA GLN A 56 -7.48 10.26 11.84
C GLN A 56 -6.70 11.53 11.43
N SER A 57 -5.38 11.44 11.22
CA SER A 57 -4.60 12.60 10.80
C SER A 57 -5.08 13.15 9.45
N VAL A 58 -5.06 14.47 9.26
CA VAL A 58 -5.29 15.04 7.92
C VAL A 58 -4.08 14.73 7.06
N THR A 59 -4.30 14.09 5.92
CA THR A 59 -3.25 13.72 4.96
C THR A 59 -3.52 14.43 3.64
N ASN A 60 -2.53 15.13 3.10
CA ASN A 60 -2.53 15.65 1.74
C ASN A 60 -1.32 15.09 1.01
N PHE A 61 -1.44 14.90 -0.30
CA PHE A 61 -0.28 14.65 -1.14
C PHE A 61 0.57 15.92 -1.25
N SER A 62 1.88 15.79 -1.48
CA SER A 62 2.78 16.95 -1.58
C SER A 62 2.47 17.81 -2.80
N SER A 63 1.88 17.22 -3.84
CA SER A 63 1.30 17.95 -4.97
C SER A 63 0.09 18.83 -4.62
N GLY A 64 -0.43 18.74 -3.38
CA GLY A 64 -1.65 19.43 -2.93
C GLY A 64 -2.95 18.69 -3.26
N LYS A 65 -2.87 17.52 -3.88
CA LYS A 65 -4.03 16.65 -4.14
C LYS A 65 -4.59 16.10 -2.82
N LYS A 66 -5.92 15.97 -2.77
CA LYS A 66 -6.62 15.48 -1.57
C LYS A 66 -6.47 13.97 -1.44
N PHE A 67 -6.09 13.50 -0.25
CA PHE A 67 -5.98 12.07 0.04
C PHE A 67 -7.36 11.39 0.22
N ASP A 68 -8.38 12.14 0.61
CA ASP A 68 -9.71 11.59 0.90
C ASP A 68 -10.65 11.54 -0.32
N MET A 69 -10.15 11.90 -1.52
CA MET A 69 -10.97 11.84 -2.74
C MET A 69 -11.38 10.41 -3.11
N ASP A 70 -12.47 10.28 -3.87
CA ASP A 70 -12.87 9.00 -4.47
C ASP A 70 -11.90 8.62 -5.58
N SER A 71 -11.04 7.64 -5.29
CA SER A 71 -10.00 7.17 -6.21
C SER A 71 -10.54 6.39 -7.40
N VAL A 72 -11.82 5.97 -7.39
CA VAL A 72 -12.45 5.28 -8.52
C VAL A 72 -13.02 6.30 -9.50
N GLN A 73 -13.61 7.38 -8.99
CA GLN A 73 -14.25 8.43 -9.80
C GLN A 73 -13.30 9.58 -10.17
N ALA A 74 -12.13 9.68 -9.52
CA ALA A 74 -11.13 10.69 -9.83
C ALA A 74 -10.70 10.63 -11.30
N LYS A 75 -10.58 11.80 -11.95
CA LYS A 75 -9.97 11.93 -13.28
C LYS A 75 -8.47 11.65 -13.19
N GLU A 76 -7.86 11.27 -14.30
CA GLU A 76 -6.41 10.94 -14.33
C GLU A 76 -5.53 12.07 -13.80
N ASN A 77 -5.83 13.33 -14.12
CA ASN A 77 -5.07 14.48 -13.63
C ASN A 77 -5.24 14.74 -12.13
N GLU A 78 -6.28 14.19 -11.51
CA GLU A 78 -6.54 14.25 -10.07
C GLU A 78 -5.81 13.14 -9.32
N LEU A 79 -5.43 12.04 -9.98
CA LEU A 79 -4.73 10.91 -9.35
C LEU A 79 -3.32 11.29 -8.88
N PRO A 80 -2.82 10.69 -7.78
CA PRO A 80 -1.49 11.01 -7.26
C PRO A 80 -0.38 10.66 -8.27
N SER A 81 0.69 11.45 -8.24
CA SER A 81 1.93 11.10 -8.95
C SER A 81 2.63 9.91 -8.27
N LYS A 82 3.67 9.36 -8.91
CA LYS A 82 4.54 8.38 -8.25
C LYS A 82 5.19 8.96 -7.00
N ASP A 83 5.68 10.20 -7.06
CA ASP A 83 6.34 10.85 -5.92
C ASP A 83 5.37 11.04 -4.75
N ASP A 84 4.13 11.45 -5.03
CA ASP A 84 3.05 11.55 -4.03
C ASP A 84 2.83 10.20 -3.30
N ILE A 85 2.85 9.10 -4.06
CA ILE A 85 2.71 7.74 -3.51
C ILE A 85 3.95 7.35 -2.70
N LEU A 86 5.16 7.59 -3.21
CA LEU A 86 6.41 7.21 -2.54
C LEU A 86 6.59 7.93 -1.20
N GLU A 87 6.28 9.22 -1.14
CA GLU A 87 6.27 9.98 0.12
C GLU A 87 5.23 9.44 1.10
N SER A 88 4.03 9.10 0.59
CA SER A 88 2.98 8.49 1.40
C SER A 88 3.36 7.09 1.89
N ILE A 89 4.09 6.31 1.11
CA ILE A 89 4.64 5.01 1.53
C ILE A 89 5.58 5.21 2.72
N ALA A 90 6.48 6.19 2.68
CA ALA A 90 7.37 6.48 3.80
C ALA A 90 6.58 6.88 5.06
N TYR A 91 5.56 7.73 4.90
CA TYR A 91 4.68 8.15 5.98
C TYR A 91 3.93 6.97 6.62
N PHE A 92 3.21 6.19 5.81
CA PHE A 92 2.40 5.08 6.30
C PHE A 92 3.25 3.90 6.78
N SER A 93 4.44 3.68 6.21
CA SER A 93 5.38 2.68 6.75
C SER A 93 5.76 2.97 8.19
N LYS A 94 5.98 4.25 8.54
CA LYS A 94 6.24 4.64 9.94
C LYS A 94 5.00 4.47 10.80
N LYS A 95 3.84 4.98 10.36
CA LYS A 95 2.57 4.88 11.09
C LYS A 95 2.17 3.43 11.38
N THR A 96 2.28 2.55 10.40
CA THR A 96 1.99 1.13 10.58
C THR A 96 2.96 0.47 11.56
N LYS A 97 4.25 0.84 11.55
CA LYS A 97 5.22 0.34 12.54
C LYS A 97 4.86 0.80 13.96
N ASP A 98 4.51 2.07 14.14
CA ASP A 98 4.11 2.63 15.43
C ASP A 98 2.83 1.93 15.92
N TRP A 99 1.83 1.80 15.04
CA TRP A 99 0.58 1.07 15.31
C TRP A 99 0.82 -0.40 15.73
N LEU A 100 1.62 -1.15 14.99
CA LEU A 100 1.99 -2.53 15.33
C LEU A 100 2.78 -2.62 16.65
N THR A 101 3.42 -1.53 17.05
CA THR A 101 4.18 -1.45 18.29
C THR A 101 3.28 -1.24 19.50
N GLU A 102 2.22 -0.44 19.34
CA GLU A 102 1.36 0.00 20.43
C GLU A 102 0.11 -0.86 20.62
N ILE A 103 -0.34 -1.56 19.57
CA ILE A 103 -1.60 -2.30 19.59
C ILE A 103 -1.60 -3.46 20.59
N ASP A 104 -2.70 -3.61 21.32
CA ASP A 104 -3.00 -4.84 22.06
C ASP A 104 -3.54 -5.90 21.09
N TYR A 105 -2.69 -6.87 20.77
CA TYR A 105 -2.97 -7.96 19.83
C TYR A 105 -4.14 -8.87 20.27
N LEU A 106 -4.42 -8.97 21.57
CA LEU A 106 -5.46 -9.83 22.11
C LEU A 106 -6.81 -9.12 22.26
N ALA A 107 -6.83 -7.78 22.15
CA ALA A 107 -8.05 -7.00 22.23
C ALA A 107 -9.06 -7.40 21.14
N THR A 108 -10.35 -7.26 21.46
CA THR A 108 -11.44 -7.45 20.51
C THR A 108 -11.34 -6.43 19.38
N ASN A 109 -11.63 -6.87 18.15
CA ASN A 109 -11.74 -5.99 17.00
C ASN A 109 -13.22 -5.67 16.72
N GLU A 110 -13.71 -4.59 17.34
CA GLU A 110 -15.10 -4.15 17.21
C GLU A 110 -15.34 -3.27 15.97
N THR A 111 -14.34 -2.48 15.56
CA THR A 111 -14.46 -1.54 14.44
C THR A 111 -14.64 -2.27 13.10
N PHE A 112 -13.91 -3.36 12.88
CA PHE A 112 -13.87 -4.08 11.61
C PHE A 112 -14.15 -5.57 11.79
N PRO A 113 -15.35 -5.98 12.22
CA PRO A 113 -15.62 -7.37 12.63
C PRO A 113 -15.39 -8.39 11.50
N TRP A 114 -15.50 -7.98 10.24
CA TRP A 114 -15.20 -8.82 9.06
C TRP A 114 -13.69 -9.10 8.88
N ALA A 115 -12.82 -8.26 9.44
CA ALA A 115 -11.37 -8.41 9.36
C ALA A 115 -10.80 -9.35 10.45
N GLY A 116 -11.66 -9.99 11.25
CA GLY A 116 -11.30 -10.93 12.30
C GLY A 116 -11.76 -10.48 13.68
N LYS A 117 -11.88 -11.43 14.62
CA LYS A 117 -12.46 -11.20 15.96
C LYS A 117 -11.54 -10.42 16.91
N THR A 118 -10.23 -10.46 16.70
CA THR A 118 -9.22 -9.79 17.53
C THR A 118 -8.39 -8.81 16.70
N LYS A 119 -7.67 -7.90 17.35
CA LYS A 119 -6.74 -7.00 16.68
C LYS A 119 -5.60 -7.76 15.96
N THR A 120 -5.19 -8.94 16.43
CA THR A 120 -4.32 -9.84 15.65
C THR A 120 -4.95 -10.24 14.31
N GLY A 121 -6.25 -10.55 14.31
CA GLY A 121 -7.01 -10.85 13.09
C GLY A 121 -6.96 -9.67 12.11
N LEU A 122 -7.20 -8.46 12.59
CA LEU A 122 -7.11 -7.23 11.80
C LEU A 122 -5.72 -7.02 11.20
N VAL A 123 -4.66 -7.22 11.97
CA VAL A 123 -3.26 -7.13 11.49
C VAL A 123 -3.00 -8.13 10.37
N LEU A 124 -3.45 -9.37 10.49
CA LEU A 124 -3.31 -10.39 9.44
C LEU A 124 -4.18 -10.09 8.21
N PHE A 125 -5.38 -9.56 8.42
CA PHE A 125 -6.26 -9.16 7.34
C PHE A 125 -5.61 -8.06 6.50
N LEU A 126 -5.15 -6.98 7.12
CA LEU A 126 -4.53 -5.87 6.43
C LEU A 126 -3.26 -6.32 5.68
N LEU A 127 -2.42 -7.17 6.28
CA LEU A 127 -1.23 -7.69 5.61
C LEU A 127 -1.57 -8.45 4.33
N ARG A 128 -2.54 -9.39 4.40
CA ARG A 128 -2.98 -10.16 3.23
C ARG A 128 -3.63 -9.27 2.17
N HIS A 129 -4.40 -8.29 2.59
CA HIS A 129 -5.02 -7.31 1.69
C HIS A 129 -3.96 -6.50 0.94
N SER A 130 -2.94 -6.01 1.64
CA SER A 130 -1.81 -5.32 1.03
C SER A 130 -1.07 -6.23 0.05
N VAL A 131 -0.71 -7.46 0.45
CA VAL A 131 0.01 -8.40 -0.42
C VAL A 131 -0.81 -8.76 -1.68
N TYR A 132 -2.12 -8.95 -1.54
CA TYR A 132 -3.02 -9.21 -2.67
C TYR A 132 -2.93 -8.09 -3.71
N HIS A 133 -3.10 -6.83 -3.30
CA HIS A 133 -3.04 -5.70 -4.22
C HIS A 133 -1.62 -5.39 -4.72
N LEU A 134 -0.57 -5.74 -3.98
CA LEU A 134 0.80 -5.71 -4.52
C LEU A 134 1.03 -6.75 -5.60
N GLY A 135 0.36 -7.91 -5.51
CA GLY A 135 0.35 -8.90 -6.59
C GLY A 135 -0.30 -8.35 -7.87
N GLU A 136 -1.44 -7.67 -7.74
CA GLU A 136 -2.08 -6.97 -8.86
C GLU A 136 -1.17 -5.88 -9.44
N LEU A 137 -0.52 -5.08 -8.59
CA LEU A 137 0.40 -4.02 -9.02
C LEU A 137 1.63 -4.61 -9.74
N SER A 138 2.16 -5.72 -9.25
CA SER A 138 3.25 -6.47 -9.89
C SER A 138 2.83 -7.01 -11.26
N SER A 139 1.61 -7.53 -11.37
CA SER A 139 1.06 -7.97 -12.66
C SER A 139 0.96 -6.83 -13.68
N LEU A 140 0.53 -5.64 -13.25
CA LEU A 140 0.49 -4.45 -14.12
C LEU A 140 1.89 -4.02 -14.54
N LEU A 141 2.88 -4.09 -13.64
CA LEU A 141 4.27 -3.78 -14.00
C LEU A 141 4.82 -4.78 -15.00
N ASN A 142 4.47 -6.05 -14.84
CA ASN A 142 4.83 -7.11 -15.78
C ASN A 142 4.21 -6.87 -17.16
N GLU A 143 2.95 -6.44 -17.21
CA GLU A 143 2.27 -6.05 -18.46
C GLU A 143 2.97 -4.87 -19.13
N SER A 144 3.25 -3.78 -18.40
CA SER A 144 3.87 -2.58 -18.98
C SER A 144 5.27 -2.83 -19.51
N LYS A 145 6.02 -3.76 -18.91
CA LYS A 145 7.38 -4.14 -19.31
C LYS A 145 7.44 -5.38 -20.20
N MET A 146 6.31 -5.89 -20.70
CA MET A 146 6.24 -7.07 -21.58
C MET A 146 6.97 -8.30 -20.99
N GLY A 147 6.85 -8.51 -19.68
CA GLY A 147 7.50 -9.63 -18.99
C GLY A 147 8.94 -9.37 -18.53
N ALA A 148 9.55 -8.25 -18.90
CA ALA A 148 10.92 -7.90 -18.50
C ALA A 148 10.96 -7.17 -17.15
N VAL A 149 10.41 -7.81 -16.10
CA VAL A 149 10.42 -7.30 -14.72
C VAL A 149 11.38 -8.08 -13.83
N GLU A 150 12.00 -7.38 -12.89
CA GLU A 150 12.71 -8.03 -11.80
C GLU A 150 11.73 -8.50 -10.73
N ASP A 151 12.11 -9.54 -9.98
CA ASP A 151 11.35 -9.98 -8.82
C ASP A 151 11.55 -9.00 -7.64
N ASN A 152 10.73 -7.94 -7.62
CA ASN A 152 10.77 -6.92 -6.58
C ASN A 152 10.44 -7.47 -5.18
N TYR A 153 9.75 -8.62 -5.08
CA TYR A 153 9.52 -9.27 -3.80
C TYR A 153 10.83 -9.82 -3.23
N VAL A 154 11.60 -10.55 -4.04
CA VAL A 154 12.89 -11.12 -3.63
C VAL A 154 13.98 -10.04 -3.51
N LYS A 155 14.10 -9.14 -4.49
CA LYS A 155 15.13 -8.08 -4.51
C LYS A 155 15.13 -7.21 -3.25
N THR A 156 13.95 -6.95 -2.70
CA THR A 156 13.80 -6.11 -1.50
C THR A 156 14.02 -6.84 -0.17
N LEU A 157 14.30 -8.16 -0.21
CA LEU A 157 14.85 -8.92 0.91
C LEU A 157 16.35 -8.67 1.06
N GLU A 158 17.08 -8.54 -0.05
CA GLU A 158 18.54 -8.43 -0.10
C GLU A 158 19.09 -7.11 0.48
N GLY A 159 18.24 -6.09 0.65
CA GLY A 159 18.62 -4.82 1.28
C GLY A 159 18.67 -4.82 2.81
N ASN A 160 18.40 -5.96 3.46
CA ASN A 160 18.32 -6.10 4.93
C ASN A 160 18.94 -7.41 5.46
N LEU A 161 19.82 -8.07 4.70
CA LEU A 161 20.69 -9.15 5.19
C LEU A 161 22.12 -8.64 5.33
#